data_AF-A0A4W5REM6-F1
#
_entry.id   AF-A0A4W5REM6-F1
#
_cell.length_a   1.000
_cell.length_b   1.000
_cell.length_c   1.000
_cell.angle_alpha   90.00
_cell.angle_beta   90.00
_cell.angle_gamma   90.00
#
_symmetry.space_group_name_H-M   'P 1'
#
loop_
_entity.id
_entity.type
_entity.pdbx_description
1 polymer ?
#
loop_
_entity_poly.entity_id
_entity_poly.type
_entity_poly.pdbx_seq_one_letter_code
_entity_poly.pdbx_strand_id
1 'polypeptide(L)'
;MSTVNQCFFTDKALYVVIWNLALGEEAVASLQSWLLNIEARAPNSAVVVVGTHLDLIDTKFRTERVATLRAYILALCRSPSGARASGYPDITWKHLHEVSCKTQEGLDGLKRLIFQVACYMKDNSSSSASGHKLVGRLIPKSYLTLQQAVLDERGRRDSEDEVQYLTDTQLDLVIEQNPGSDIRDYEDLQTAISFLIETGTLLHFPDTSHGLCTLYFLCPVWLSECLERIIHLKSSRSVAWNGVIRAEDLRMLLVGTGFTQQTEEQYFQFLAKFEIALPVASDSYLLPHLLPPKPAMDIHGFRQETANTIQRLFKMSFVPAGFWERFIARMLISLTEMDLQSFEPKRNAKSERRRTTVIYSFAGSGSQQRNRCSTFRVRRRQTIYWREGLLVTFDGGYLR
;
A
#
# COMPACT_ATOMS: atom_id res chain seq x y z
N MET A 1 -7.45 -3.25 -7.88
CA MET A 1 -8.13 -2.54 -6.77
C MET A 1 -7.36 -2.57 -5.44
N SER A 2 -6.54 -3.57 -5.09
CA SER A 2 -5.97 -3.69 -3.72
C SER A 2 -4.63 -2.98 -3.44
N THR A 3 -3.90 -2.57 -4.48
CA THR A 3 -2.53 -2.03 -4.36
C THR A 3 -2.48 -0.54 -4.05
N VAL A 4 -3.28 0.29 -4.73
CA VAL A 4 -3.34 1.75 -4.54
C VAL A 4 -3.71 2.14 -3.11
N ASN A 5 -4.72 1.48 -2.54
CA ASN A 5 -5.30 1.96 -1.29
C ASN A 5 -4.28 2.02 -0.14
N GLN A 6 -3.15 1.30 -0.22
CA GLN A 6 -2.12 1.29 0.81
C GLN A 6 -1.59 2.67 1.18
N CYS A 7 -1.40 3.56 0.21
CA CYS A 7 -0.87 4.90 0.48
C CYS A 7 -1.91 5.85 1.09
N PHE A 8 -3.17 5.42 1.22
CA PHE A 8 -4.27 6.25 1.72
C PHE A 8 -4.85 5.79 3.08
N PHE A 9 -4.35 4.69 3.65
CA PHE A 9 -4.78 4.27 4.99
C PHE A 9 -4.12 5.13 6.07
N THR A 10 -4.93 5.60 7.01
CA THR A 10 -4.50 6.29 8.23
C THR A 10 -5.31 5.80 9.43
N ASP A 11 -4.67 5.80 10.60
CA ASP A 11 -5.28 5.49 11.90
C ASP A 11 -6.30 6.56 12.32
N LYS A 12 -6.24 7.76 11.73
CA LYS A 12 -7.09 8.90 12.10
C LYS A 12 -8.33 9.04 11.21
N ALA A 13 -8.64 8.01 10.41
CA ALA A 13 -9.83 7.94 9.57
C ALA A 13 -10.93 7.02 10.15
N LEU A 14 -12.17 7.31 9.75
CA LEU A 14 -13.32 6.46 9.98
C LEU A 14 -13.60 5.63 8.71
N TYR A 15 -13.47 4.30 8.81
CA TYR A 15 -13.77 3.39 7.70
C TYR A 15 -15.22 2.91 7.79
N VAL A 16 -15.98 3.13 6.72
CA VAL A 16 -17.35 2.63 6.60
C VAL A 16 -17.36 1.44 5.64
N VAL A 17 -17.54 0.24 6.19
CA VAL A 17 -17.57 -1.01 5.41
C VAL A 17 -19.01 -1.35 5.07
N ILE A 18 -19.35 -1.30 3.79
CA ILE A 18 -20.71 -1.50 3.30
C ILE A 18 -20.84 -2.90 2.72
N TRP A 19 -21.93 -3.60 3.05
CA TRP A 19 -22.19 -4.94 2.53
C TRP A 19 -23.67 -5.21 2.28
N ASN A 20 -23.97 -6.15 1.39
CA ASN A 20 -25.33 -6.49 1.02
C ASN A 20 -25.92 -7.58 1.94
N LEU A 21 -26.93 -7.22 2.73
CA LEU A 21 -27.61 -8.15 3.64
C LEU A 21 -28.32 -9.30 2.92
N ALA A 22 -28.76 -9.09 1.67
CA ALA A 22 -29.48 -10.09 0.89
C ALA A 22 -28.62 -11.33 0.58
N LEU A 23 -27.30 -11.15 0.49
CA LEU A 23 -26.32 -12.20 0.22
C LEU A 23 -26.01 -13.07 1.45
N GLY A 24 -26.47 -12.68 2.64
CA GLY A 24 -26.34 -13.49 3.85
C GLY A 24 -24.89 -13.79 4.25
N GLU A 25 -24.64 -15.03 4.63
CA GLU A 25 -23.35 -15.49 5.17
C GLU A 25 -22.17 -15.33 4.20
N GLU A 26 -22.39 -15.51 2.91
CA GLU A 26 -21.33 -15.34 1.90
C GLU A 26 -20.77 -13.92 1.89
N ALA A 27 -21.63 -12.92 2.08
CA ALA A 27 -21.16 -11.54 2.18
C ALA A 27 -20.42 -11.27 3.50
N VAL A 28 -20.74 -11.97 4.59
CA VAL A 28 -19.97 -11.90 5.84
C VAL A 28 -18.55 -12.46 5.64
N ALA A 29 -18.39 -13.55 4.87
CA ALA A 29 -17.07 -14.05 4.50
C ALA A 29 -16.28 -13.03 3.66
N SER A 30 -16.94 -12.28 2.77
CA SER A 30 -16.29 -11.21 2.00
C SER A 30 -15.85 -10.03 2.89
N LEU A 31 -16.65 -9.67 3.92
CA LEU A 31 -16.34 -8.61 4.89
C LEU A 31 -15.05 -8.90 5.65
N GLN A 32 -14.82 -10.16 6.01
CA GLN A 32 -13.64 -10.58 6.74
C GLN A 32 -12.35 -10.07 6.06
N SER A 33 -12.25 -10.19 4.74
CA SER A 33 -11.07 -9.75 4.00
C SER A 33 -10.82 -8.24 4.08
N TRP A 34 -11.89 -7.43 4.10
CA TRP A 34 -11.81 -5.97 4.23
C TRP A 34 -11.43 -5.55 5.64
N LEU A 35 -12.03 -6.15 6.66
CA LEU A 35 -11.75 -5.85 8.07
C LEU A 35 -10.29 -6.13 8.43
N LEU A 36 -9.78 -7.27 7.99
CA LEU A 36 -8.38 -7.67 8.21
C LEU A 36 -7.41 -6.77 7.44
N ASN A 37 -7.81 -6.25 6.27
CA ASN A 37 -6.99 -5.31 5.50
C ASN A 37 -6.90 -3.93 6.20
N ILE A 38 -8.02 -3.44 6.73
CA ILE A 38 -8.07 -2.21 7.54
C ILE A 38 -7.18 -2.39 8.77
N GLU A 39 -7.35 -3.48 9.54
CA GLU A 39 -6.54 -3.73 10.73
C GLU A 39 -5.04 -3.76 10.42
N ALA A 40 -4.65 -4.47 9.36
CA ALA A 40 -3.25 -4.63 9.00
C ALA A 40 -2.55 -3.31 8.62
N ARG A 41 -3.31 -2.26 8.29
CA ARG A 41 -2.79 -0.98 7.81
C ARG A 41 -3.07 0.20 8.74
N ALA A 42 -4.20 0.17 9.43
CA ALA A 42 -4.68 1.21 10.32
C ALA A 42 -5.35 0.57 11.57
N PRO A 43 -4.57 -0.09 12.45
CA PRO A 43 -5.09 -0.86 13.58
C PRO A 43 -5.80 -0.02 14.66
N ASN A 44 -5.56 1.30 14.69
CA ASN A 44 -6.21 2.21 15.64
C ASN A 44 -7.41 2.95 15.05
N SER A 45 -7.72 2.72 13.77
CA SER A 45 -8.83 3.37 13.11
C SER A 45 -10.19 2.91 13.61
N ALA A 46 -11.17 3.80 13.49
CA ALA A 46 -12.56 3.45 13.78
C ALA A 46 -13.21 2.80 12.55
N VAL A 47 -14.01 1.76 12.78
CA VAL A 47 -14.70 1.03 11.72
C VAL A 47 -16.19 0.91 12.03
N VAL A 48 -17.03 1.30 11.08
CA VAL A 48 -18.49 1.13 11.11
C VAL A 48 -18.87 0.16 10.00
N VAL A 49 -19.68 -0.86 10.33
CA VAL A 49 -20.14 -1.85 9.35
C VAL A 49 -21.61 -1.59 9.05
N VAL A 50 -21.90 -1.33 7.77
CA VAL A 50 -23.23 -0.94 7.29
C VAL A 50 -23.81 -2.02 6.39
N GLY A 51 -24.87 -2.67 6.86
CA GLY A 51 -25.66 -3.59 6.05
C GLY A 51 -26.65 -2.82 5.19
N THR A 52 -26.57 -2.98 3.87
CA THR A 52 -27.49 -2.36 2.91
C THR A 52 -28.49 -3.38 2.36
N HIS A 53 -29.47 -2.92 1.58
CA HIS A 53 -30.58 -3.72 1.03
C HIS A 53 -31.47 -4.35 2.10
N LEU A 54 -31.70 -3.65 3.21
CA LEU A 54 -32.63 -4.11 4.26
C LEU A 54 -34.05 -4.38 3.74
N ASP A 55 -34.45 -3.66 2.68
CA ASP A 55 -35.72 -3.81 1.97
C ASP A 55 -35.88 -5.14 1.23
N LEU A 56 -34.78 -5.84 0.91
CA LEU A 56 -34.82 -7.16 0.27
C LEU A 56 -35.00 -8.31 1.27
N ILE A 57 -34.96 -8.02 2.58
CA ILE A 57 -35.23 -9.02 3.61
C ILE A 57 -36.74 -9.06 3.90
N ASP A 58 -37.32 -10.26 3.89
CA ASP A 58 -38.72 -10.49 4.24
C ASP A 58 -39.05 -9.87 5.61
N THR A 59 -40.11 -9.05 5.65
CA THR A 59 -40.58 -8.35 6.85
C THR A 59 -40.84 -9.30 8.02
N LYS A 60 -41.29 -10.53 7.75
CA LYS A 60 -41.65 -11.51 8.78
C LYS A 60 -40.45 -11.98 9.61
N PHE A 61 -39.30 -12.16 8.97
CA PHE A 61 -38.09 -12.71 9.59
C PHE A 61 -36.95 -11.70 9.67
N ARG A 62 -37.20 -10.43 9.35
CA ARG A 62 -36.16 -9.40 9.24
C ARG A 62 -35.35 -9.25 10.52
N THR A 63 -36.03 -9.14 11.66
CA THR A 63 -35.37 -8.95 12.96
C THR A 63 -34.47 -10.14 13.30
N GLU A 64 -34.95 -11.36 13.11
CA GLU A 64 -34.20 -12.59 13.38
C GLU A 64 -32.99 -12.72 12.44
N ARG A 65 -33.21 -12.51 11.14
CA ARG A 65 -32.13 -12.60 10.14
C ARG A 65 -31.05 -11.55 10.37
N VAL A 66 -31.42 -10.30 10.65
CA VAL A 66 -30.46 -9.23 10.96
C VAL A 66 -29.71 -9.54 12.26
N ALA A 67 -30.38 -10.07 13.29
CA ALA A 67 -29.73 -10.47 14.53
C ALA A 67 -28.70 -11.59 14.31
N THR A 68 -29.03 -12.61 13.52
CA THR A 68 -28.11 -13.69 13.15
C THR A 68 -26.89 -13.16 12.39
N LEU A 69 -27.10 -12.28 11.41
CA LEU A 69 -26.02 -11.68 10.63
C LEU A 69 -25.10 -10.81 11.48
N ARG A 70 -25.67 -10.01 12.40
CA ARG A 70 -24.89 -9.25 13.40
C ARG A 70 -24.06 -10.18 14.28
N ALA A 71 -24.64 -11.30 14.74
CA ALA A 71 -23.93 -12.27 15.55
C ALA A 71 -22.73 -12.88 14.82
N TYR A 72 -22.85 -13.18 13.52
CA TYR A 72 -21.72 -13.64 12.72
C TYR A 72 -20.61 -12.61 12.59
N ILE A 73 -20.93 -11.33 12.35
CA ILE A 73 -19.92 -10.26 12.31
C ILE A 73 -19.22 -10.13 13.66
N LEU A 74 -19.98 -10.15 14.77
CA LEU A 74 -19.41 -10.06 16.11
C LEU A 74 -18.53 -11.28 16.43
N ALA A 75 -18.90 -12.48 15.99
CA ALA A 75 -18.10 -13.69 16.16
C ALA A 75 -16.75 -13.64 15.42
N LEU A 76 -16.65 -12.86 14.32
CA LEU A 76 -15.37 -12.59 13.66
C LEU A 76 -14.50 -11.63 14.48
N CYS A 77 -15.09 -10.54 14.97
CA CYS A 77 -14.35 -9.44 15.60
C CYS A 77 -14.12 -9.60 17.11
N ARG A 78 -14.77 -10.59 17.76
CA ARG A 78 -14.73 -10.77 19.22
C ARG A 78 -14.43 -12.20 19.63
N SER A 79 -13.66 -12.35 20.71
CA SER A 79 -13.51 -13.63 21.39
C SER A 79 -14.79 -14.02 22.14
N PRO A 80 -14.95 -15.30 22.56
CA PRO A 80 -16.06 -15.72 23.40
C PRO A 80 -16.17 -14.96 24.73
N SER A 81 -15.06 -14.36 25.20
CA SER A 81 -15.03 -13.49 26.39
C SER A 81 -15.49 -12.04 26.13
N GLY A 82 -15.82 -11.68 24.88
CA GLY A 82 -16.21 -10.33 24.48
C GLY A 82 -15.04 -9.37 24.24
N ALA A 83 -13.79 -9.84 24.38
CA ALA A 83 -12.60 -9.05 24.05
C ALA A 83 -12.43 -8.92 22.53
N ARG A 84 -11.70 -7.88 22.09
CA ARG A 84 -11.33 -7.70 20.67
C ARG A 84 -10.56 -8.93 20.19
N ALA A 85 -11.00 -9.52 19.08
CA ALA A 85 -10.28 -10.63 18.46
C ALA A 85 -8.97 -10.12 17.84
N SER A 86 -7.89 -10.90 17.99
CA SER A 86 -6.59 -10.55 17.41
C SER A 86 -6.68 -10.47 15.88
N GLY A 87 -6.18 -9.38 15.30
CA GLY A 87 -6.19 -9.14 13.86
C GLY A 87 -7.48 -8.53 13.32
N TYR A 88 -8.46 -8.18 14.16
CA TYR A 88 -9.67 -7.48 13.73
C TYR A 88 -9.82 -6.10 14.37
N PRO A 89 -10.49 -5.14 13.69
CA PRO A 89 -10.84 -3.86 14.29
C PRO A 89 -11.78 -4.01 15.49
N ASP A 90 -11.76 -3.03 16.40
CA ASP A 90 -12.54 -3.05 17.64
C ASP A 90 -14.05 -2.78 17.41
N ILE A 91 -14.73 -3.67 16.69
CA ILE A 91 -16.15 -3.55 16.31
C ILE A 91 -17.05 -4.13 17.41
N THR A 92 -18.07 -3.39 17.82
CA THR A 92 -19.10 -3.82 18.79
C THR A 92 -20.48 -3.65 18.16
N TRP A 93 -21.54 -4.09 18.85
CA TRP A 93 -22.92 -3.88 18.41
C TRP A 93 -23.26 -2.41 18.13
N LYS A 94 -22.56 -1.46 18.77
CA LYS A 94 -22.75 -0.02 18.56
C LYS A 94 -22.26 0.46 17.20
N HIS A 95 -21.41 -0.31 16.53
CA HIS A 95 -20.80 0.03 15.25
C HIS A 95 -21.48 -0.66 14.06
N LEU A 96 -22.56 -1.42 14.31
CA LEU A 96 -23.31 -2.17 13.31
C LEU A 96 -24.64 -1.48 13.03
N HIS A 97 -24.88 -1.14 11.77
CA HIS A 97 -26.12 -0.46 11.39
C HIS A 97 -26.65 -0.94 10.04
N GLU A 98 -27.96 -1.06 9.90
CA GLU A 98 -28.59 -1.49 8.67
C GLU A 98 -29.42 -0.37 8.04
N VAL A 99 -29.41 -0.33 6.71
CA VAL A 99 -30.12 0.66 5.92
C VAL A 99 -30.86 0.02 4.76
N SER A 100 -32.00 0.60 4.41
CA SER A 100 -32.77 0.27 3.22
C SER A 100 -32.41 1.23 2.08
N CYS A 101 -32.14 0.68 0.90
CA CYS A 101 -31.84 1.48 -0.29
C CYS A 101 -33.11 2.15 -0.84
N LYS A 102 -34.27 1.50 -0.65
CA LYS A 102 -35.54 1.91 -1.26
C LYS A 102 -36.38 2.80 -0.36
N THR A 103 -36.48 2.44 0.92
CA THR A 103 -37.34 3.14 1.90
C THR A 103 -36.57 4.20 2.69
N GLN A 104 -35.23 4.28 2.53
CA GLN A 104 -34.33 5.10 3.34
C GLN A 104 -34.41 4.83 4.85
N GLU A 105 -35.04 3.71 5.24
CA GLU A 105 -35.08 3.23 6.60
C GLU A 105 -33.65 3.07 7.14
N GLY A 106 -33.42 3.54 8.37
CA GLY A 106 -32.12 3.48 9.03
C GLY A 106 -31.16 4.61 8.66
N LEU A 107 -31.39 5.41 7.61
CA LEU A 107 -30.43 6.42 7.15
C LEU A 107 -30.11 7.48 8.20
N ASP A 108 -31.12 8.02 8.92
CA ASP A 108 -30.87 9.00 9.99
C ASP A 108 -30.23 8.39 11.24
N GLY A 109 -30.42 7.08 11.45
CA GLY A 109 -29.65 6.32 12.43
C GLY A 109 -28.17 6.25 12.05
N LEU A 110 -27.88 5.98 10.78
CA LEU A 110 -26.51 5.92 10.26
C LEU A 110 -25.80 7.27 10.38
N LYS A 111 -26.47 8.38 10.02
CA LYS A 111 -25.90 9.74 10.18
C LYS A 111 -25.50 10.01 11.63
N ARG A 112 -26.39 9.68 12.58
CA ARG A 112 -26.11 9.83 14.02
C ARG A 112 -24.97 8.93 14.48
N LEU A 113 -24.91 7.69 13.99
CA LEU A 113 -23.84 6.76 14.31
C LEU A 113 -22.48 7.28 13.82
N ILE A 114 -22.38 7.70 12.56
CA ILE A 114 -21.15 8.26 11.99
C ILE A 114 -20.68 9.46 12.81
N PHE A 115 -21.59 10.40 13.12
CA PHE A 115 -21.30 11.56 13.96
C PHE A 115 -20.81 11.14 15.35
N GLN A 116 -21.49 10.17 15.98
CA GLN A 116 -21.14 9.67 17.29
C GLN A 116 -19.74 9.05 17.30
N VAL A 117 -19.47 8.12 16.37
CA VAL A 117 -18.17 7.44 16.28
C VAL A 117 -17.06 8.45 16.04
N ALA A 118 -17.24 9.38 15.10
CA ALA A 118 -16.27 10.45 14.84
C ALA A 118 -15.95 11.27 16.11
N CYS A 119 -16.97 11.60 16.92
CA CYS A 119 -16.79 12.31 18.19
C CYS A 119 -16.05 11.51 19.28
N TYR A 120 -15.99 10.18 19.17
CA TYR A 120 -15.32 9.30 20.13
C TYR A 120 -13.95 8.80 19.65
N MET A 121 -13.57 9.07 18.40
CA MET A 121 -12.22 8.77 17.90
C MET A 121 -11.17 9.50 18.74
N LYS A 122 -10.10 8.78 19.07
CA LYS A 122 -9.00 9.26 19.91
C LYS A 122 -7.69 9.20 19.15
N ASP A 123 -6.80 10.12 19.47
CA ASP A 123 -5.41 10.04 19.06
C ASP A 123 -4.64 9.11 20.01
N ASN A 124 -4.18 7.98 19.47
CA ASN A 124 -3.37 7.00 20.22
C ASN A 124 -1.86 7.21 20.02
N SER A 125 -1.43 8.26 19.29
CA SER A 125 0.00 8.54 19.05
C SER A 125 0.72 9.08 20.29
N SER A 126 0.01 9.58 21.29
CA SER A 126 0.57 10.05 22.55
C SER A 126 0.53 8.95 23.60
N SER A 127 1.67 8.62 24.21
CA SER A 127 1.84 7.64 25.31
C SER A 127 1.10 7.98 26.62
N SER A 128 0.22 8.96 26.59
CA SER A 128 -0.64 9.36 27.70
C SER A 128 -1.84 8.41 27.77
N ALA A 129 -2.07 7.79 28.93
CA ALA A 129 -3.15 6.81 29.18
C ALA A 129 -4.58 7.32 28.91
N SER A 130 -4.74 8.62 28.61
CA SER A 130 -5.98 9.24 28.14
C SER A 130 -5.75 9.87 26.76
N GLY A 131 -5.85 9.08 25.68
CA GLY A 131 -5.82 9.61 24.32
C GLY A 131 -6.84 10.75 24.15
N HIS A 132 -6.39 11.89 23.63
CA HIS A 132 -7.23 13.06 23.40
C HIS A 132 -8.20 12.77 22.24
N LYS A 133 -9.43 13.27 22.33
CA LYS A 133 -10.40 13.15 21.23
C LYS A 133 -9.90 13.95 20.02
N LEU A 134 -10.09 13.40 18.82
CA LEU A 134 -9.78 14.12 17.58
C LEU A 134 -10.70 15.33 17.42
N VAL A 135 -12.00 15.13 17.65
CA VAL A 135 -13.00 16.20 17.61
C VAL A 135 -13.01 16.97 18.93
N GLY A 136 -12.98 18.30 18.82
CA GLY A 136 -13.00 19.22 19.97
C GLY A 136 -11.64 19.54 20.57
N ARG A 137 -10.55 19.02 19.98
CA ARG A 137 -9.20 19.44 20.34
C ARG A 137 -8.98 20.91 19.96
N LEU A 138 -8.26 21.64 20.80
CA LEU A 138 -7.79 22.98 20.46
C LEU A 138 -6.63 22.86 19.48
N ILE A 139 -6.70 23.62 18.39
CA ILE A 139 -5.64 23.69 17.38
C ILE A 139 -5.18 25.15 17.24
N PRO A 140 -3.88 25.39 17.02
CA PRO A 140 -3.37 26.72 16.72
C PRO A 140 -4.08 27.34 15.50
N LYS A 141 -4.33 28.64 15.56
CA LYS A 141 -4.97 29.38 14.45
C LYS A 141 -4.10 29.33 13.19
N SER A 142 -2.78 29.35 13.34
CA SER A 142 -1.81 29.21 12.25
C SER A 142 -2.00 27.95 11.42
N TYR A 143 -2.40 26.83 12.03
CA TYR A 143 -2.61 25.57 11.31
C TYR A 143 -3.83 25.65 10.39
N LEU A 144 -4.88 26.36 10.83
CA LEU A 144 -6.06 26.64 10.00
C LEU A 144 -5.73 27.62 8.87
N THR A 145 -4.92 28.64 9.15
CA THR A 145 -4.45 29.57 8.11
C THR A 145 -3.62 28.83 7.06
N LEU A 146 -2.69 27.97 7.48
CA LEU A 146 -1.90 27.13 6.57
C LEU A 146 -2.79 26.17 5.78
N GLN A 147 -3.76 25.53 6.44
CA GLN A 147 -4.74 24.67 5.76
C GLN A 147 -5.46 25.41 4.64
N GLN A 148 -5.94 26.64 4.91
CA GLN A 148 -6.60 27.46 3.90
C GLN A 148 -5.64 27.83 2.77
N ALA A 149 -4.41 28.23 3.08
CA ALA A 149 -3.41 28.57 2.06
C ALA A 149 -3.06 27.38 1.15
N VAL A 150 -2.98 26.17 1.72
CA VAL A 150 -2.78 24.91 0.97
C VAL A 150 -3.98 24.59 0.07
N LEU A 151 -5.21 24.84 0.54
CA LEU A 151 -6.42 24.66 -0.26
C LEU A 151 -6.52 25.68 -1.40
N ASP A 152 -6.15 26.94 -1.14
CA ASP A 152 -6.14 27.99 -2.15
C ASP A 152 -5.07 27.71 -3.22
N GLU A 153 -3.88 27.25 -2.81
CA GLU A 153 -2.81 26.83 -3.72
C GLU A 153 -3.21 25.61 -4.57
N ARG A 154 -3.94 24.65 -3.97
CA ARG A 154 -4.54 23.54 -4.71
C ARG A 154 -5.51 24.04 -5.78
N GLY A 155 -6.41 24.96 -5.42
CA GLY A 155 -7.38 25.53 -6.36
C GLY A 155 -6.73 26.34 -7.49
N ARG A 156 -5.70 27.12 -7.17
CA ARG A 156 -4.89 27.85 -8.14
C ARG A 156 -4.25 26.88 -9.15
N ARG A 157 -3.56 25.85 -8.67
CA ARG A 157 -2.91 24.82 -9.51
C ARG A 157 -3.89 24.07 -10.39
N ASP A 158 -5.07 23.73 -9.86
CA ASP A 158 -6.13 23.08 -10.64
C ASP A 158 -6.61 23.97 -11.80
N SER A 159 -6.73 25.29 -11.57
CA SER A 159 -7.13 26.24 -12.62
C SER A 159 -6.06 26.49 -13.68
N GLU A 160 -4.79 26.33 -13.33
CA GLU A 160 -3.63 26.54 -14.20
C GLU A 160 -3.11 25.24 -14.84
N ASP A 161 -3.79 24.10 -14.61
CA ASP A 161 -3.37 22.76 -15.06
C ASP A 161 -1.96 22.37 -14.59
N GLU A 162 -1.61 22.77 -13.36
CA GLU A 162 -0.33 22.45 -12.71
C GLU A 162 -0.40 21.16 -11.89
N VAL A 163 0.79 20.59 -11.62
CA VAL A 163 0.94 19.42 -10.76
C VAL A 163 0.41 19.66 -9.34
N GLN A 164 -0.27 18.66 -8.80
CA GLN A 164 -0.98 18.73 -7.52
C GLN A 164 -0.11 18.30 -6.32
N TYR A 165 1.17 18.68 -6.31
CA TYR A 165 2.07 18.52 -5.17
C TYR A 165 2.96 19.75 -4.97
N LEU A 166 3.48 19.91 -3.76
CA LEU A 166 4.50 20.90 -3.40
C LEU A 166 5.82 20.22 -3.07
N THR A 167 6.92 20.91 -3.38
CA THR A 167 8.25 20.64 -2.82
C THR A 167 8.45 21.42 -1.51
N ASP A 168 9.47 21.08 -0.72
CA ASP A 168 9.85 21.85 0.50
C ASP A 168 9.91 23.36 0.23
N THR A 169 10.62 23.76 -0.83
CA THR A 169 10.76 25.18 -1.18
C THR A 169 9.43 25.87 -1.50
N GLN A 170 8.49 25.16 -2.13
CA GLN A 170 7.18 25.71 -2.46
C GLN A 170 6.26 25.76 -1.24
N LEU A 171 6.38 24.78 -0.34
CA LEU A 171 5.67 24.78 0.94
C LEU A 171 6.15 25.94 1.82
N ASP A 172 7.47 26.18 1.89
CA ASP A 172 8.04 27.31 2.62
C ASP A 172 7.49 28.65 2.09
N LEU A 173 7.40 28.82 0.78
CA LEU A 173 6.77 30.00 0.17
C LEU A 173 5.30 30.18 0.58
N VAL A 174 4.52 29.11 0.67
CA VAL A 174 3.12 29.15 1.13
C VAL A 174 3.05 29.56 2.61
N ILE A 175 4.01 29.13 3.42
CA ILE A 175 4.09 29.52 4.84
C ILE A 175 4.49 31.00 4.97
N GLU A 176 5.47 31.44 4.18
CA GLU A 176 5.98 32.82 4.17
C GLU A 176 4.92 33.85 3.73
N GLN A 177 3.95 33.46 2.91
CA GLN A 177 2.79 34.30 2.56
C GLN A 177 1.99 34.76 3.80
N ASN A 178 2.16 34.07 4.94
CA ASN A 178 1.50 34.39 6.20
C ASN A 178 2.53 34.79 7.28
N PRO A 179 3.05 36.03 7.27
CA PRO A 179 4.10 36.48 8.21
C PRO A 179 3.65 36.52 9.69
N GLY A 180 2.33 36.41 9.95
CA GLY A 180 1.77 36.27 11.29
C GLY A 180 1.73 34.83 11.83
N SER A 181 2.26 33.85 11.08
CA SER A 181 2.33 32.45 11.51
C SER A 181 3.29 32.27 12.70
N ASP A 182 2.90 31.41 13.63
CA ASP A 182 3.76 30.97 14.74
C ASP A 182 4.64 29.75 14.36
N ILE A 183 4.42 29.16 13.18
CA ILE A 183 5.22 28.05 12.63
C ILE A 183 6.57 28.60 12.19
N ARG A 184 7.62 28.38 13.00
CA ARG A 184 8.96 28.96 12.74
C ARG A 184 10.07 27.94 12.67
N ASP A 185 9.95 26.86 13.42
CA ASP A 185 10.94 25.80 13.45
C ASP A 185 10.44 24.53 12.76
N TYR A 186 11.35 23.57 12.63
CA TYR A 186 11.07 22.30 11.98
C TYR A 186 10.01 21.47 12.74
N GLU A 187 10.02 21.50 14.08
CA GLU A 187 9.11 20.71 14.91
C GLU A 187 7.67 21.25 14.83
N ASP A 188 7.51 22.57 14.84
CA ASP A 188 6.25 23.26 14.60
C ASP A 188 5.68 22.91 13.23
N LEU A 189 6.55 22.92 12.20
CA LEU A 189 6.17 22.55 10.84
C LEU A 189 5.72 21.08 10.77
N GLN A 190 6.47 20.14 11.35
CA GLN A 190 6.07 18.73 11.37
C GLN A 190 4.72 18.53 12.06
N THR A 191 4.45 19.27 13.13
CA THR A 191 3.16 19.19 13.84
C THR A 191 2.02 19.76 13.00
N ALA A 192 2.25 20.87 12.30
CA ALA A 192 1.29 21.46 11.36
C ALA A 192 1.02 20.52 10.16
N ILE A 193 2.05 19.90 9.60
CA ILE A 193 1.92 18.92 8.51
C ILE A 193 1.15 17.68 8.98
N SER A 194 1.44 17.17 10.18
CA SER A 194 0.64 16.09 10.78
C SER A 194 -0.84 16.50 10.84
N PHE A 195 -1.16 17.71 11.31
CA PHE A 195 -2.53 18.22 11.31
C PHE A 195 -3.16 18.25 9.90
N LEU A 196 -2.43 18.64 8.86
CA LEU A 196 -2.93 18.63 7.48
C LEU A 196 -3.17 17.21 6.94
N ILE A 197 -2.30 16.25 7.28
CA ILE A 197 -2.50 14.82 6.96
C ILE A 197 -3.74 14.28 7.64
N GLU A 198 -3.94 14.64 8.91
CA GLU A 198 -5.07 14.19 9.71
C GLU A 198 -6.41 14.70 9.23
N THR A 199 -6.45 15.93 8.74
CA THR A 199 -7.64 16.53 8.14
C THR A 199 -7.87 16.05 6.70
N GLY A 200 -6.92 15.31 6.12
CA GLY A 200 -6.96 14.88 4.72
C GLY A 200 -6.78 16.02 3.71
N THR A 201 -6.29 17.18 4.17
CA THR A 201 -5.99 18.33 3.30
C THR A 201 -4.74 18.06 2.46
N LEU A 202 -3.80 17.35 3.06
CA LEU A 202 -2.50 17.05 2.47
C LEU A 202 -2.19 15.58 2.65
N LEU A 203 -1.46 14.99 1.71
CA LEU A 203 -0.89 13.66 1.84
C LEU A 203 0.63 13.78 1.77
N HIS A 204 1.32 13.32 2.82
CA HIS A 204 2.77 13.39 2.93
C HIS A 204 3.31 12.13 3.58
N PHE A 205 4.51 11.73 3.18
CA PHE A 205 5.17 10.52 3.64
C PHE A 205 6.53 10.89 4.24
N PRO A 206 6.70 10.82 5.56
CA PRO A 206 7.93 11.24 6.24
C PRO A 206 9.06 10.18 6.10
N ASP A 207 9.26 9.66 4.89
CA ASP A 207 10.29 8.68 4.58
C ASP A 207 11.50 9.34 3.92
N THR A 208 12.60 9.37 4.67
CA THR A 208 13.89 9.91 4.25
C THR A 208 14.67 9.00 3.30
N SER A 209 14.36 7.71 3.23
CA SER A 209 15.16 6.74 2.45
C SER A 209 15.05 6.90 0.93
N HIS A 210 14.01 7.61 0.47
CA HIS A 210 13.67 7.73 -0.94
C HIS A 210 13.30 9.16 -1.35
N GLY A 211 13.69 10.19 -0.59
CA GLY A 211 13.40 11.59 -0.94
C GLY A 211 11.90 11.95 -0.99
N LEU A 212 11.02 11.06 -0.52
CA LEU A 212 9.57 11.28 -0.49
C LEU A 212 9.14 12.25 0.60
N CYS A 213 9.99 12.45 1.60
CA CYS A 213 9.78 13.44 2.63
C CYS A 213 9.72 14.87 2.10
N THR A 214 10.19 15.13 0.87
CA THR A 214 10.20 16.47 0.27
C THR A 214 9.00 16.72 -0.66
N LEU A 215 8.07 15.77 -0.78
CA LEU A 215 6.89 15.87 -1.64
C LEU A 215 5.60 15.87 -0.81
N TYR A 216 4.81 16.92 -0.99
CA TYR A 216 3.56 17.15 -0.29
C TYR A 216 2.41 17.12 -1.31
N PHE A 217 1.67 16.02 -1.38
CA PHE A 217 0.56 15.87 -2.33
C PHE A 217 -0.67 16.65 -1.84
N LEU A 218 -1.13 17.60 -2.64
CA LEU A 218 -2.28 18.48 -2.34
C LEU A 218 -3.62 17.81 -2.65
N CYS A 219 -3.62 16.85 -3.57
CA CYS A 219 -4.84 16.20 -4.04
C CYS A 219 -4.65 14.67 -4.09
N PRO A 220 -5.21 13.93 -3.11
CA PRO A 220 -5.22 12.46 -3.13
C PRO A 220 -5.91 11.87 -4.37
N VAL A 221 -6.93 12.55 -4.91
CA VAL A 221 -7.66 12.12 -6.11
C VAL A 221 -6.74 12.14 -7.33
N TRP A 222 -6.02 13.25 -7.54
CA TRP A 222 -5.05 13.36 -8.63
C TRP A 222 -3.94 12.30 -8.54
N LEU A 223 -3.43 12.03 -7.32
CA LEU A 223 -2.46 10.95 -7.12
C LEU A 223 -3.07 9.58 -7.47
N SER A 224 -4.32 9.33 -7.09
CA SER A 224 -5.03 8.10 -7.45
C SER A 224 -5.16 7.95 -8.97
N GLU A 225 -5.49 9.01 -9.70
CA GLU A 225 -5.57 9.01 -11.17
C GLU A 225 -4.21 8.70 -11.81
N CYS A 226 -3.13 9.25 -11.26
CA CYS A 226 -1.76 8.94 -11.69
C CYS A 226 -1.43 7.45 -11.50
N LEU A 227 -1.85 6.86 -10.37
CA LEU A 227 -1.62 5.44 -10.06
C LEU A 227 -2.53 4.50 -10.87
N GLU A 228 -3.73 4.95 -11.21
CA GLU A 228 -4.69 4.19 -12.00
C GLU A 228 -4.11 3.81 -13.36
N ARG A 229 -3.42 4.75 -14.04
CA ARG A 229 -2.76 4.49 -15.33
C ARG A 229 -1.76 3.33 -15.27
N ILE A 230 -1.02 3.20 -14.17
CA ILE A 230 -0.03 2.13 -13.97
C ILE A 230 -0.72 0.80 -13.67
N ILE A 231 -1.81 0.82 -12.92
CA ILE A 231 -2.47 -0.41 -12.42
C ILE A 231 -3.45 -1.02 -13.42
N HIS A 232 -4.00 -0.18 -14.30
CA HIS A 232 -4.80 -0.62 -15.43
C HIS A 232 -3.95 -1.10 -16.61
N LEU A 233 -2.62 -0.94 -16.52
CA LEU A 233 -1.71 -1.53 -17.49
C LEU A 233 -1.95 -3.04 -17.55
N LYS A 234 -1.95 -3.60 -18.77
CA LYS A 234 -2.05 -5.03 -19.00
C LYS A 234 -0.69 -5.55 -19.44
N SER A 235 -0.35 -6.76 -19.00
CA SER A 235 0.87 -7.43 -19.46
C SER A 235 0.84 -7.53 -20.99
N SER A 236 1.89 -7.05 -21.64
CA SER A 236 2.03 -7.06 -23.10
C SER A 236 3.50 -7.32 -23.46
N ARG A 237 3.74 -7.95 -24.62
CA ARG A 237 5.11 -8.21 -25.08
C ARG A 237 5.91 -6.94 -25.37
N SER A 238 5.24 -5.85 -25.71
CA SER A 238 5.85 -4.60 -26.13
C SER A 238 6.12 -3.63 -24.98
N VAL A 239 5.30 -3.64 -23.93
CA VAL A 239 5.36 -2.63 -22.84
C VAL A 239 5.72 -3.28 -21.50
N ALA A 240 5.03 -4.34 -21.10
CA ALA A 240 5.22 -4.97 -19.79
C ALA A 240 5.24 -6.50 -19.89
N TRP A 241 6.42 -7.07 -20.14
CA TRP A 241 6.60 -8.50 -20.33
C TRP A 241 6.93 -9.19 -19.01
N ASN A 242 6.14 -10.19 -18.62
CA ASN A 242 6.25 -10.91 -17.33
C ASN A 242 6.28 -9.98 -16.10
N GLY A 243 5.67 -8.81 -16.21
CA GLY A 243 5.63 -7.79 -15.17
C GLY A 243 6.81 -6.83 -15.16
N VAL A 244 7.80 -7.00 -16.04
CA VAL A 244 8.91 -6.04 -16.19
C VAL A 244 8.57 -5.00 -17.25
N ILE A 245 8.68 -3.73 -16.89
CA ILE A 245 8.51 -2.55 -17.75
C ILE A 245 9.83 -1.77 -17.80
N ARG A 246 10.15 -1.15 -18.93
CA ARG A 246 11.32 -0.26 -19.04
C ARG A 246 11.01 1.11 -18.45
N ALA A 247 12.03 1.85 -18.04
CA ALA A 247 11.80 3.19 -17.51
C ALA A 247 11.23 4.13 -18.58
N GLU A 248 11.65 4.00 -19.85
CA GLU A 248 11.05 4.73 -20.99
C GLU A 248 9.53 4.52 -21.10
N ASP A 249 9.07 3.27 -21.04
CA ASP A 249 7.65 2.92 -21.14
C ASP A 249 6.87 3.37 -19.90
N LEU A 250 7.49 3.28 -18.72
CA LEU A 250 6.90 3.76 -17.48
C LEU A 250 6.73 5.29 -17.49
N ARG A 251 7.70 6.03 -18.04
CA ARG A 251 7.62 7.48 -18.25
C ARG A 251 6.48 7.87 -19.18
N MET A 252 6.22 7.07 -20.22
CA MET A 252 5.12 7.32 -21.14
C MET A 252 3.75 7.32 -20.42
N LEU A 253 3.62 6.61 -19.29
CA LEU A 253 2.39 6.63 -18.48
C LEU A 253 2.19 7.94 -17.70
N LEU A 254 3.29 8.68 -17.47
CA LEU A 254 3.32 9.98 -16.80
C LEU A 254 3.13 11.16 -17.77
N VAL A 255 3.12 10.91 -19.08
CA VAL A 255 2.86 11.97 -20.06
C VAL A 255 1.47 12.55 -19.80
N GLY A 256 1.41 13.89 -19.71
CA GLY A 256 0.19 14.62 -19.40
C GLY A 256 -0.23 14.59 -17.93
N THR A 257 0.64 14.17 -17.00
CA THR A 257 0.43 14.43 -15.55
C THR A 257 1.16 15.68 -15.06
N GLY A 258 2.05 16.27 -15.88
CA GLY A 258 2.82 17.46 -15.53
C GLY A 258 4.13 17.20 -14.75
N PHE A 259 4.52 15.95 -14.51
CA PHE A 259 5.81 15.65 -13.87
C PHE A 259 6.98 16.17 -14.70
N THR A 260 7.89 16.89 -14.05
CA THR A 260 9.21 17.24 -14.61
C THR A 260 10.19 16.09 -14.43
N GLN A 261 11.33 16.12 -15.15
CA GLN A 261 12.36 15.09 -15.07
C GLN A 261 12.90 14.87 -13.64
N GLN A 262 13.04 15.93 -12.84
CA GLN A 262 13.53 15.83 -11.45
C GLN A 262 12.48 15.17 -10.53
N THR A 263 11.22 15.54 -10.71
CA THR A 263 10.11 15.06 -9.88
C THR A 263 9.63 13.66 -10.28
N GLU A 264 9.93 13.25 -11.51
CA GLU A 264 9.70 11.89 -12.00
C GLU A 264 10.48 10.86 -11.18
N GLU A 265 11.75 11.14 -10.87
CA GLU A 265 12.58 10.25 -10.05
C GLU A 265 12.00 10.07 -8.65
N GLN A 266 11.51 11.16 -8.05
CA GLN A 266 10.82 11.13 -6.76
C GLN A 266 9.49 10.34 -6.85
N TYR A 267 8.77 10.45 -7.97
CA TYR A 267 7.57 9.63 -8.19
C TYR A 267 7.91 8.15 -8.36
N PHE A 268 9.01 7.78 -9.03
CA PHE A 268 9.45 6.38 -9.10
C PHE A 268 9.88 5.83 -7.74
N GLN A 269 10.52 6.67 -6.93
CA GLN A 269 10.79 6.40 -5.52
C GLN A 269 9.50 6.15 -4.72
N PHE A 270 8.44 6.92 -4.99
CA PHE A 270 7.12 6.72 -4.40
C PHE A 270 6.56 5.35 -4.77
N LEU A 271 6.57 5.01 -6.06
CA LEU A 271 6.10 3.71 -6.53
C LEU A 271 6.88 2.54 -5.93
N ALA A 272 8.19 2.71 -5.71
CA ALA A 272 9.03 1.70 -5.07
C ALA A 272 8.67 1.53 -3.60
N LYS A 273 8.50 2.64 -2.85
CA LYS A 273 8.15 2.62 -1.44
C LYS A 273 6.82 1.90 -1.17
N PHE A 274 5.83 2.11 -2.03
CA PHE A 274 4.52 1.46 -1.93
C PHE A 274 4.45 0.11 -2.65
N GLU A 275 5.59 -0.42 -3.10
CA GLU A 275 5.70 -1.71 -3.78
C GLU A 275 4.74 -1.81 -4.99
N ILE A 276 4.54 -0.69 -5.70
CA ILE A 276 3.72 -0.56 -6.91
C ILE A 276 4.56 -0.82 -8.15
N ALA A 277 5.75 -0.21 -8.21
CA ALA A 277 6.77 -0.45 -9.23
C ALA A 277 8.13 -0.47 -8.56
N LEU A 278 8.81 -1.62 -8.60
CA LEU A 278 10.05 -1.83 -7.88
C LEU A 278 11.23 -1.81 -8.84
N PRO A 279 12.31 -1.07 -8.55
CA PRO A 279 13.48 -1.02 -9.41
C PRO A 279 14.17 -2.39 -9.42
N VAL A 280 14.46 -2.93 -10.60
CA VAL A 280 15.20 -4.19 -10.75
C VAL A 280 16.58 -3.97 -11.37
N ALA A 281 16.70 -2.99 -12.26
CA ALA A 281 17.95 -2.53 -12.84
C ALA A 281 17.86 -1.02 -13.09
N SER A 282 18.95 -0.41 -13.58
CA SER A 282 19.03 1.03 -13.82
C SER A 282 17.93 1.60 -14.74
N ASP A 283 17.34 0.76 -15.62
CA ASP A 283 16.36 1.19 -16.62
C ASP A 283 15.13 0.25 -16.68
N SER A 284 14.86 -0.51 -15.63
CA SER A 284 13.73 -1.45 -15.61
C SER A 284 13.09 -1.60 -14.24
N TYR A 285 11.76 -1.65 -14.24
CA TYR A 285 10.93 -1.78 -13.05
C TYR A 285 10.07 -3.05 -13.12
N LEU A 286 9.85 -3.68 -11.98
CA LEU A 286 8.93 -4.80 -11.81
C LEU A 286 7.61 -4.28 -11.23
N LEU A 287 6.52 -4.57 -11.94
CA LEU A 287 5.15 -4.29 -11.54
C LEU A 287 4.54 -5.56 -10.94
N PRO A 288 4.39 -5.66 -9.60
CA PRO A 288 3.95 -6.90 -8.96
C PRO A 288 2.57 -7.36 -9.44
N HIS A 289 1.66 -6.43 -9.74
CA HIS A 289 0.32 -6.74 -10.24
C HIS A 289 0.32 -7.41 -11.63
N LEU A 290 1.43 -7.30 -12.38
CA LEU A 290 1.61 -7.90 -13.71
C LEU A 290 2.44 -9.19 -13.69
N LEU A 291 2.75 -9.72 -12.51
CA LEU A 291 3.35 -11.05 -12.41
C LEU A 291 2.46 -12.08 -13.13
N PRO A 292 3.05 -13.08 -13.81
CA PRO A 292 2.30 -14.12 -14.51
C PRO A 292 1.35 -14.86 -13.55
N PRO A 293 0.12 -15.23 -13.96
CA PRO A 293 -0.80 -15.94 -13.09
C PRO A 293 -0.38 -17.41 -12.83
N LYS A 294 0.44 -17.99 -13.72
CA LYS A 294 0.92 -19.36 -13.65
C LYS A 294 2.41 -19.41 -13.97
N PRO A 295 3.15 -20.42 -13.46
CA PRO A 295 4.54 -20.61 -13.84
C PRO A 295 4.67 -20.82 -15.36
N ALA A 296 5.77 -20.32 -15.94
CA ALA A 296 6.04 -20.42 -17.37
C ALA A 296 6.28 -21.85 -17.86
N MET A 297 6.52 -22.81 -16.95
CA MET A 297 6.74 -24.22 -17.23
C MET A 297 6.28 -25.08 -16.07
N ASP A 298 6.14 -26.38 -16.32
CA ASP A 298 5.81 -27.36 -15.29
C ASP A 298 6.94 -27.45 -14.26
N ILE A 299 6.59 -27.17 -13.00
CA ILE A 299 7.51 -27.19 -11.87
C ILE A 299 7.67 -28.58 -11.25
N HIS A 300 6.79 -29.55 -11.59
CA HIS A 300 6.83 -30.90 -11.02
C HIS A 300 8.14 -31.63 -11.33
N GLY A 301 8.73 -31.39 -12.52
CA GLY A 301 10.03 -31.97 -12.88
C GLY A 301 11.24 -31.46 -12.07
N PHE A 302 11.09 -30.36 -11.31
CA PHE A 302 12.13 -29.83 -10.43
C PHE A 302 12.03 -30.33 -8.99
N ARG A 303 10.93 -31.00 -8.62
CA ARG A 303 10.84 -31.72 -7.36
C ARG A 303 11.69 -32.99 -7.45
N GLN A 304 13.00 -32.85 -7.33
CA GLN A 304 13.84 -34.01 -7.07
C GLN A 304 13.49 -34.53 -5.67
N GLU A 305 13.08 -35.80 -5.58
CA GLU A 305 12.97 -36.54 -4.32
C GLU A 305 14.37 -36.71 -3.71
N THR A 306 14.87 -35.63 -3.12
CA THR A 306 16.10 -35.67 -2.33
C THR A 306 15.70 -35.96 -0.89
N ALA A 307 16.40 -36.88 -0.23
CA ALA A 307 16.14 -37.22 1.17
C ALA A 307 16.35 -36.03 2.14
N ASN A 308 16.99 -34.94 1.69
CA ASN A 308 17.44 -33.81 2.50
C ASN A 308 16.66 -32.52 2.19
N THR A 309 15.33 -32.55 2.24
CA THR A 309 14.52 -31.32 2.09
C THR A 309 14.26 -30.64 3.42
N ILE A 310 14.49 -29.33 3.50
CA ILE A 310 13.99 -28.49 4.59
C ILE A 310 12.72 -27.80 4.11
N GLN A 311 11.61 -28.04 4.80
CA GLN A 311 10.34 -27.40 4.51
C GLN A 311 9.94 -26.51 5.68
N ARG A 312 9.42 -25.31 5.38
CA ARG A 312 8.86 -24.41 6.38
C ARG A 312 7.45 -24.02 5.98
N LEU A 313 6.50 -24.32 6.85
CA LEU A 313 5.10 -23.99 6.66
C LEU A 313 4.75 -22.78 7.53
N PHE A 314 4.21 -21.74 6.91
CA PHE A 314 3.69 -20.57 7.60
C PHE A 314 2.17 -20.62 7.61
N LYS A 315 1.57 -20.82 8.77
CA LYS A 315 0.12 -20.74 8.93
C LYS A 315 -0.27 -19.28 9.16
N MET A 316 -0.88 -18.66 8.17
CA MET A 316 -1.43 -17.32 8.26
C MET A 316 -2.95 -17.40 8.41
N SER A 317 -3.51 -16.73 9.41
CA SER A 317 -4.98 -16.63 9.57
C SER A 317 -5.62 -15.84 8.42
N PHE A 318 -4.82 -15.00 7.75
CA PHE A 318 -5.21 -14.16 6.63
C PHE A 318 -3.99 -13.74 5.82
N VAL A 319 -4.21 -13.59 4.51
CA VAL A 319 -3.21 -13.06 3.58
C VAL A 319 -3.75 -11.77 2.99
N PRO A 320 -3.14 -10.60 3.28
CA PRO A 320 -3.55 -9.34 2.69
C PRO A 320 -3.50 -9.37 1.16
N ALA A 321 -4.45 -8.70 0.52
CA ALA A 321 -4.49 -8.62 -0.93
C ALA A 321 -3.20 -7.98 -1.49
N GLY A 322 -2.60 -8.63 -2.49
CA GLY A 322 -1.32 -8.25 -3.07
C GLY A 322 -0.08 -8.71 -2.27
N PHE A 323 -0.25 -9.47 -1.17
CA PHE A 323 0.88 -9.89 -0.34
C PHE A 323 1.87 -10.75 -1.12
N TRP A 324 1.39 -11.78 -1.83
CA TRP A 324 2.26 -12.72 -2.53
C TRP A 324 3.01 -12.05 -3.67
N GLU A 325 2.33 -11.22 -4.44
CA GLU A 325 2.93 -10.50 -5.56
C GLU A 325 4.08 -9.60 -5.09
N ARG A 326 3.85 -8.84 -4.01
CA ARG A 326 4.87 -7.97 -3.41
C ARG A 326 6.00 -8.78 -2.77
N PHE A 327 5.67 -9.82 -2.02
CA PHE A 327 6.67 -10.71 -1.42
C PHE A 327 7.60 -11.32 -2.47
N ILE A 328 7.03 -11.83 -3.56
CA ILE A 328 7.79 -12.41 -4.67
C ILE A 328 8.64 -11.35 -5.36
N ALA A 329 8.09 -10.15 -5.60
CA ALA A 329 8.85 -9.05 -6.18
C ALA A 329 10.07 -8.66 -5.32
N ARG A 330 9.90 -8.55 -4.00
CA ARG A 330 11.01 -8.32 -3.06
C ARG A 330 12.05 -9.44 -3.11
N MET A 331 11.59 -10.69 -3.10
CA MET A 331 12.49 -11.84 -3.20
C MET A 331 13.30 -11.82 -4.49
N LEU A 332 12.69 -11.47 -5.63
CA LEU A 332 13.38 -11.33 -6.92
C LEU A 332 14.45 -10.22 -6.89
N ILE A 333 14.17 -9.10 -6.23
CA ILE A 333 15.12 -7.99 -6.08
C ILE A 333 16.29 -8.40 -5.18
N SER A 334 16.01 -8.96 -3.99
CA SER A 334 17.05 -9.44 -3.08
C SER A 334 17.92 -10.52 -3.69
N LEU A 335 17.32 -11.43 -4.47
CA LEU A 335 18.05 -12.40 -5.26
C LEU A 335 18.98 -11.70 -6.26
N THR A 336 18.53 -10.69 -6.99
CA THR A 336 19.37 -9.95 -7.96
C THR A 336 20.55 -9.27 -7.27
N GLU A 337 20.33 -8.67 -6.10
CA GLU A 337 21.40 -8.07 -5.28
C GLU A 337 22.44 -9.11 -4.84
N MET A 338 22.02 -10.32 -4.45
CA MET A 338 22.93 -11.42 -4.12
C MET A 338 23.81 -11.84 -5.32
N ASP A 339 23.25 -11.86 -6.54
CA ASP A 339 24.03 -12.21 -7.73
C ASP A 339 25.08 -11.14 -8.04
N LEU A 340 24.75 -9.85 -7.92
CA LEU A 340 25.71 -8.75 -8.12
C LEU A 340 26.88 -8.81 -7.14
N GLN A 341 26.65 -9.20 -5.89
CA GLN A 341 27.71 -9.39 -4.90
C GLN A 341 28.62 -10.59 -5.21
N SER A 342 28.15 -11.57 -6.00
CA SER A 342 28.94 -12.74 -6.38
C SER A 342 29.94 -12.46 -7.52
N PHE A 343 29.64 -11.47 -8.38
CA PHE A 343 30.43 -11.07 -9.55
C PHE A 343 31.24 -9.78 -9.31
N GLU A 344 32.15 -9.78 -8.34
CA GLU A 344 33.31 -8.88 -8.40
C GLU A 344 34.40 -9.56 -9.27
N PRO A 345 34.70 -9.08 -10.50
CA PRO A 345 35.76 -9.68 -11.29
C PRO A 345 37.11 -9.25 -10.71
N LYS A 346 37.88 -10.23 -10.22
CA LYS A 346 39.33 -10.08 -10.18
C LYS A 346 39.80 -9.88 -11.61
N ARG A 347 40.22 -8.65 -11.91
CA ARG A 347 40.92 -8.25 -13.13
C ARG A 347 42.14 -9.16 -13.28
N ASN A 348 42.07 -10.15 -14.19
CA ASN A 348 43.22 -10.73 -14.89
C ASN A 348 42.76 -11.62 -16.06
N ALA A 349 43.42 -11.42 -17.19
CA ALA A 349 43.11 -11.98 -18.50
C ALA A 349 43.34 -13.50 -18.59
N LYS A 350 42.52 -14.19 -19.40
CA LYS A 350 42.94 -14.91 -20.63
C LYS A 350 41.75 -15.53 -21.36
N SER A 351 41.87 -15.48 -22.68
CA SER A 351 40.94 -15.93 -23.72
C SER A 351 40.71 -17.45 -23.71
N GLU A 352 39.47 -17.89 -23.86
CA GLU A 352 39.15 -19.16 -24.52
C GLU A 352 37.78 -19.12 -25.22
N ARG A 353 37.72 -19.69 -26.42
CA ARG A 353 36.60 -19.67 -27.38
C ARG A 353 35.71 -20.93 -27.25
N ARG A 354 34.43 -20.78 -27.65
CA ARG A 354 33.34 -21.78 -27.90
C ARG A 354 32.47 -22.08 -26.66
N ARG A 355 31.13 -22.21 -26.71
CA ARG A 355 30.12 -22.49 -27.76
C ARG A 355 28.78 -21.82 -27.38
N THR A 356 27.95 -21.54 -28.39
CA THR A 356 26.67 -20.82 -28.36
C THR A 356 25.55 -21.58 -27.63
N THR A 357 25.00 -20.98 -26.57
CA THR A 357 23.62 -21.23 -26.10
C THR A 357 23.07 -19.92 -25.56
N VAL A 358 21.96 -19.45 -26.13
CA VAL A 358 21.31 -18.19 -25.75
C VAL A 358 20.69 -18.37 -24.36
N ILE A 359 21.35 -17.83 -23.34
CA ILE A 359 20.88 -17.76 -21.96
C ILE A 359 20.81 -16.28 -21.60
N TYR A 360 19.61 -15.78 -21.37
CA TYR A 360 19.34 -14.38 -21.02
C TYR A 360 20.13 -13.99 -19.76
N SER A 361 21.15 -13.13 -19.91
CA SER A 361 21.88 -12.55 -18.78
C SER A 361 21.26 -11.22 -18.38
N PHE A 362 20.96 -11.08 -17.09
CA PHE A 362 20.18 -10.01 -16.49
C PHE A 362 21.04 -9.11 -15.61
N ALA A 363 22.03 -8.40 -16.16
CA ALA A 363 22.82 -7.44 -15.38
C ALA A 363 23.34 -6.28 -16.24
N GLY A 364 22.84 -5.08 -15.95
CA GLY A 364 23.45 -3.81 -16.33
C GLY A 364 24.45 -3.37 -15.24
N SER A 365 25.56 -2.82 -15.68
CA SER A 365 26.68 -2.39 -14.85
C SER A 365 26.43 -1.06 -14.14
N GLY A 366 26.61 -1.01 -12.82
CA GLY A 366 27.07 0.19 -12.11
C GLY A 366 26.29 0.60 -10.85
N SER A 367 26.83 0.26 -9.68
CA SER A 367 27.05 1.16 -8.53
C SER A 367 27.51 0.33 -7.32
N GLN A 368 28.70 0.63 -6.79
CA GLN A 368 29.36 -0.11 -5.72
C GLN A 368 28.78 0.23 -4.33
N GLN A 369 28.29 -0.79 -3.62
CA GLN A 369 28.21 -0.77 -2.16
C GLN A 369 28.86 -2.04 -1.60
N ARG A 370 29.95 -1.85 -0.84
CA ARG A 370 30.64 -2.91 -0.09
C ARG A 370 29.94 -3.08 1.26
N ASN A 371 29.49 -4.30 1.61
CA ASN A 371 29.97 -5.02 2.81
C ASN A 371 29.23 -6.34 3.16
N ARG A 372 30.05 -7.30 3.61
CA ARG A 372 29.87 -8.33 4.66
C ARG A 372 28.75 -9.37 4.53
N CYS A 373 29.07 -10.47 3.81
CA CYS A 373 28.76 -11.87 4.15
C CYS A 373 29.16 -12.77 2.97
N SER A 374 30.39 -13.29 2.90
CA SER A 374 30.84 -14.08 1.72
C SER A 374 31.46 -15.44 2.04
N THR A 375 30.89 -16.20 2.98
CA THR A 375 31.31 -17.60 3.17
C THR A 375 30.55 -18.56 2.25
N PHE A 376 29.32 -18.28 1.84
CA PHE A 376 28.54 -19.17 0.96
C PHE A 376 28.34 -18.53 -0.42
N ARG A 377 28.93 -19.12 -1.47
CA ARG A 377 28.76 -18.69 -2.86
C ARG A 377 28.11 -19.78 -3.67
N VAL A 378 27.04 -19.45 -4.38
CA VAL A 378 26.23 -20.39 -5.16
C VAL A 378 25.83 -19.71 -6.47
N ARG A 379 25.92 -20.40 -7.60
CA ARG A 379 25.54 -19.84 -8.90
C ARG A 379 24.07 -20.13 -9.16
N ARG A 380 23.27 -19.10 -9.43
CA ARG A 380 21.87 -19.29 -9.83
C ARG A 380 21.79 -19.90 -11.23
N ARG A 381 20.93 -20.90 -11.39
CA ARG A 381 20.70 -21.60 -12.67
C ARG A 381 19.42 -21.14 -13.33
N GLN A 382 18.29 -21.17 -12.62
CA GLN A 382 16.99 -20.75 -13.15
C GLN A 382 16.15 -20.06 -12.08
N THR A 383 15.35 -19.08 -12.51
CA THR A 383 14.31 -18.42 -11.71
C THR A 383 13.00 -18.49 -12.48
N ILE A 384 11.99 -19.08 -11.85
CA ILE A 384 10.62 -19.15 -12.38
C ILE A 384 9.71 -18.54 -11.34
N TYR A 385 8.88 -17.58 -11.73
CA TYR A 385 7.99 -16.87 -10.81
C TYR A 385 6.61 -16.67 -11.42
N TRP A 386 5.61 -16.57 -10.56
CA TRP A 386 4.22 -16.26 -10.87
C TRP A 386 3.59 -15.54 -9.66
N ARG A 387 2.33 -15.13 -9.73
CA ARG A 387 1.67 -14.34 -8.68
C ARG A 387 1.67 -14.97 -7.28
N GLU A 388 1.78 -16.30 -7.20
CA GLU A 388 1.64 -17.05 -5.96
C GLU A 388 2.86 -17.93 -5.65
N GLY A 389 3.95 -17.82 -6.43
CA GLY A 389 5.14 -18.59 -6.12
C GLY A 389 6.39 -18.21 -6.90
N LEU A 390 7.50 -18.72 -6.37
CA LEU A 390 8.85 -18.50 -6.85
C LEU A 390 9.62 -19.80 -6.70
N LEU A 391 10.22 -20.26 -7.79
CA LEU A 391 11.15 -21.37 -7.85
C LEU A 391 12.51 -20.84 -8.28
N VAL A 392 13.52 -21.10 -7.46
CA VAL A 392 14.91 -20.78 -7.78
C VAL A 392 15.72 -22.05 -7.70
N THR A 393 16.41 -22.37 -8.78
CA THR A 393 17.40 -23.45 -8.80
C THR A 393 18.79 -22.88 -8.82
N PHE A 394 19.65 -23.54 -8.09
CA PHE A 394 21.05 -23.18 -7.94
C PHE A 394 21.91 -24.34 -8.42
N ASP A 395 23.09 -24.03 -8.96
CA ASP A 395 24.05 -25.01 -9.43
C ASP A 395 25.43 -24.74 -8.80
N GLY A 396 26.00 -25.79 -8.22
CA GLY A 396 27.25 -25.73 -7.46
C GLY A 396 27.20 -24.83 -6.23
N GLY A 397 28.30 -24.80 -5.48
CA GLY A 397 28.51 -23.86 -4.39
C GLY A 397 29.68 -24.29 -3.53
N TYR A 398 30.42 -23.33 -2.96
CA TYR A 398 31.50 -23.64 -2.03
C TYR A 398 31.43 -22.73 -0.81
N LEU A 399 31.71 -23.33 0.35
CA LEU A 399 32.01 -22.61 1.56
C LEU A 399 33.47 -22.19 1.51
N ARG A 400 33.73 -20.89 1.66
CA ARG A 400 35.09 -20.35 1.72
C ARG A 400 35.55 -20.14 3.15
#